data_AF-A0A1I0U9Z9-F1
#
_entry.id   AF-A0A1I0U9Z9-F1
#
_cell.length_a   1.000
_cell.length_b   1.000
_cell.length_c   1.000
_cell.angle_alpha   90.00
_cell.angle_beta   90.00
_cell.angle_gamma   90.00
#
_symmetry.space_group_name_H-M   'P 1'
#
loop_
_entity.id
_entity.type
_entity.pdbx_description
1 polymer ?
#
loop_
_entity_poly.entity_id
_entity_poly.type
_entity_poly.pdbx_seq_one_letter_code
_entity_poly.pdbx_strand_id
1 'polypeptide(L)'
;MSRTVQVHRDLAYLEESWPHVVNCKLPGTARSWVETPQVGELTPEAADRLGKKGVPRAAPATVFVLDLLADYARIADDVARTVVDVADLGAQFLPLNAASKDPRPWLHVIATWVSQAHDRDDKTIPWVDAMIHPIVSATARLLGDVRSGQVLNGVCPWCQGRTATGLGERTLQIRYPDPDDKDDEPLIFCFGVNCRPPSAACGQQWRGHPAWVQREWNWLAEQLIQIPSNRTREAV
;
A
#
# COMPACT_ATOMS: atom_id res chain seq x y z
N MET A 1 -13.70 -15.39 6.83
CA MET A 1 -13.58 -15.69 5.39
C MET A 1 -12.56 -16.82 5.19
N SER A 2 -12.81 -17.81 4.31
CA SER A 2 -11.83 -18.89 4.06
C SER A 2 -10.59 -18.36 3.35
N ARG A 3 -9.39 -18.89 3.67
CA ARG A 3 -8.12 -18.45 3.05
C ARG A 3 -8.13 -18.65 1.53
N THR A 4 -8.80 -19.68 1.02
CA THR A 4 -9.00 -19.89 -0.42
C THR A 4 -9.70 -18.70 -1.08
N VAL A 5 -10.79 -18.21 -0.47
CA VAL A 5 -11.55 -17.06 -0.97
C VAL A 5 -10.69 -15.80 -0.95
N GLN A 6 -9.86 -15.63 0.08
CA GLN A 6 -8.91 -14.52 0.18
C GLN A 6 -7.90 -14.54 -0.99
N VAL A 7 -7.28 -15.70 -1.27
CA VAL A 7 -6.31 -15.84 -2.37
C VAL A 7 -6.93 -15.51 -3.73
N HIS A 8 -8.13 -16.00 -4.03
CA HIS A 8 -8.80 -15.66 -5.29
C HIS A 8 -9.11 -14.16 -5.40
N ARG A 9 -9.57 -13.54 -4.30
CA ARG A 9 -9.82 -12.10 -4.25
C ARG A 9 -8.55 -11.30 -4.51
N ASP A 10 -7.46 -11.70 -3.89
CA ASP A 10 -6.16 -11.03 -4.02
C ASP A 10 -5.59 -11.17 -5.43
N LEU A 11 -5.70 -12.36 -6.05
CA LEU A 11 -5.29 -12.57 -7.45
C LEU A 11 -6.12 -11.73 -8.43
N ALA A 12 -7.44 -11.67 -8.24
CA ALA A 12 -8.33 -10.83 -9.05
C ALA A 12 -7.99 -9.35 -8.90
N TYR A 13 -7.74 -8.90 -7.66
CA TYR A 13 -7.31 -7.52 -7.40
C TYR A 13 -6.00 -7.19 -8.12
N LEU A 14 -5.01 -8.08 -8.08
CA LEU A 14 -3.74 -7.87 -8.78
C LEU A 14 -3.92 -7.80 -10.30
N GLU A 15 -4.78 -8.65 -10.86
CA GLU A 15 -5.09 -8.68 -12.31
C GLU A 15 -5.76 -7.38 -12.76
N GLU A 16 -6.76 -6.90 -12.01
CA GLU A 16 -7.48 -5.65 -12.26
C GLU A 16 -6.57 -4.43 -12.06
N SER A 17 -5.70 -4.44 -11.06
CA SER A 17 -4.82 -3.33 -10.70
C SER A 17 -3.66 -3.12 -11.68
N TRP A 18 -3.24 -4.16 -12.41
CA TRP A 18 -2.04 -4.13 -13.25
C TRP A 18 -1.98 -2.95 -14.24
N PRO A 19 -3.02 -2.65 -15.03
CA PRO A 19 -3.00 -1.49 -15.95
C PRO A 19 -2.78 -0.16 -15.22
N HIS A 20 -3.30 -0.03 -14.00
CA HIS A 20 -3.15 1.18 -13.19
C HIS A 20 -1.70 1.34 -12.71
N VAL A 21 -1.08 0.25 -12.24
CA VAL A 21 0.34 0.24 -11.84
C VAL A 21 1.25 0.56 -13.04
N VAL A 22 0.97 0.02 -14.22
CA VAL A 22 1.71 0.34 -15.46
C VAL A 22 1.59 1.83 -15.81
N ASN A 23 0.40 2.42 -15.67
CA ASN A 23 0.20 3.85 -15.95
C ASN A 23 1.00 4.76 -14.98
N CYS A 24 1.29 4.29 -13.77
CA CYS A 24 2.17 4.98 -12.82
C CYS A 24 3.65 5.02 -13.25
N LYS A 25 4.05 4.23 -14.27
CA LYS A 25 5.40 4.29 -14.86
C LYS A 25 5.63 5.59 -15.64
N LEU A 26 4.58 6.19 -16.18
CA LEU A 26 4.70 7.38 -17.03
C LEU A 26 4.92 8.64 -16.17
N PRO A 27 6.04 9.36 -16.36
CA PRO A 27 6.28 10.62 -15.65
C PRO A 27 5.15 11.62 -15.92
N GLY A 28 4.58 12.18 -14.86
CA GLY A 28 3.49 13.18 -14.96
C GLY A 28 2.06 12.60 -14.92
N THR A 29 1.87 11.28 -14.89
CA THR A 29 0.54 10.72 -14.66
C THR A 29 0.07 11.08 -13.25
N ALA A 30 -1.09 11.74 -13.17
CA ALA A 30 -1.75 12.06 -11.91
C ALA A 30 -1.97 10.78 -11.09
N ARG A 31 -1.52 10.78 -9.85
CA ARG A 31 -1.87 9.73 -8.88
C ARG A 31 -3.27 10.05 -8.36
N SER A 32 -4.16 9.06 -8.31
CA SER A 32 -5.57 9.23 -7.93
C SER A 32 -5.77 9.90 -6.56
N TRP A 33 -4.83 9.75 -5.63
CA TRP A 33 -4.87 10.34 -4.28
C TRP A 33 -3.99 11.60 -4.12
N VAL A 34 -3.26 12.03 -5.14
CA VAL A 34 -2.54 13.31 -5.10
C VAL A 34 -3.52 14.37 -5.60
N GLU A 35 -3.99 15.23 -4.69
CA GLU A 35 -4.74 16.44 -5.03
C GLU A 35 -4.05 17.14 -6.19
N THR A 36 -4.76 17.17 -7.33
CA THR A 36 -4.49 17.92 -8.56
C THR A 36 -3.00 18.15 -8.83
N PRO A 37 -2.30 17.32 -9.64
CA PRO A 37 -1.05 17.81 -10.22
C PRO A 37 -1.39 19.12 -10.92
N GLN A 38 -0.66 20.20 -10.62
CA GLN A 38 -0.83 21.46 -11.33
C GLN A 38 -0.50 21.21 -12.80
N VAL A 39 -1.53 20.89 -13.59
CA VAL A 39 -1.48 20.89 -15.05
C VAL A 39 -1.67 22.34 -15.46
N GLY A 40 -0.60 23.11 -15.29
CA GLY A 40 -0.49 24.46 -15.82
C GLY A 40 0.93 24.63 -16.34
N GLU A 41 1.08 24.98 -17.61
CA GLU A 41 2.35 25.49 -18.12
C GLU A 41 2.78 26.63 -17.20
N LEU A 42 3.92 26.47 -16.52
CA LEU A 42 4.51 27.53 -15.73
C LEU A 42 4.72 28.73 -16.65
N THR A 43 4.09 29.86 -16.32
CA THR A 43 4.34 31.10 -17.05
C THR A 43 5.84 31.45 -16.96
N PRO A 44 6.41 32.13 -17.97
CA PRO A 44 7.84 32.47 -17.97
C PRO A 44 8.30 33.17 -16.69
N GLU A 45 7.44 33.99 -16.09
CA GLU A 45 7.67 34.73 -14.84
C GLU A 45 7.66 33.84 -13.58
N ALA A 46 6.91 32.73 -13.60
CA ALA A 46 6.91 31.73 -12.53
C ALA A 46 8.15 30.83 -12.61
N ALA A 47 8.59 30.50 -13.84
CA ALA A 47 9.82 29.76 -14.08
C ALA A 47 11.08 30.54 -13.65
N ASP A 48 11.12 31.85 -13.89
CA ASP A 48 12.24 32.71 -13.49
C ASP A 48 12.32 32.89 -11.96
N ARG A 49 11.16 32.99 -11.28
CA ARG A 49 11.09 33.05 -9.80
C ARG A 49 11.60 31.77 -9.13
N LEU A 50 11.45 30.62 -9.78
CA LEU A 50 11.89 29.31 -9.28
C LEU A 50 13.38 29.02 -9.57
N GLY A 51 14.02 29.81 -10.44
CA GLY A 51 15.41 29.65 -10.85
C GLY A 51 15.70 28.33 -11.58
N LYS A 52 16.90 28.18 -12.15
CA LYS A 52 17.32 26.99 -12.92
C LYS A 52 17.29 25.65 -12.15
N LYS A 53 17.01 25.68 -10.83
CA LYS A 53 16.84 24.49 -9.96
C LYS A 53 15.38 24.13 -9.68
N GLY A 54 14.41 24.99 -10.02
CA GLY A 54 13.02 24.85 -9.57
C GLY A 54 12.00 24.46 -10.64
N VAL A 55 12.42 24.18 -11.88
CA VAL A 55 11.51 23.55 -12.86
C VAL A 55 11.31 22.09 -12.44
N PRO A 56 10.10 21.66 -12.05
CA PRO A 56 9.84 20.27 -11.73
C PRO A 56 10.02 19.45 -13.02
N ARG A 57 11.19 18.83 -13.18
CA ARG A 57 11.34 17.79 -14.20
C ARG A 57 10.45 16.64 -13.74
N ALA A 58 9.58 16.17 -14.61
CA ALA A 58 8.81 14.96 -14.34
C ALA A 58 9.81 13.89 -13.90
N ALA A 59 9.72 13.48 -12.63
CA ALA A 59 10.70 12.57 -12.06
C ALA A 59 10.74 11.31 -12.96
N PRO A 60 11.93 10.77 -13.27
CA PRO A 60 12.01 9.45 -13.89
C PRO A 60 11.13 8.49 -13.08
N ALA A 61 10.38 7.62 -13.77
CA ALA A 61 9.44 6.69 -13.18
C ALA A 61 9.90 6.27 -11.78
N THR A 62 9.06 6.49 -10.76
CA THR A 62 9.43 6.23 -9.36
C THR A 62 10.04 4.83 -9.26
N VAL A 63 11.29 4.69 -8.78
CA VAL A 63 12.03 3.42 -8.75
C VAL A 63 11.17 2.30 -8.13
N PHE A 64 10.45 2.63 -7.07
CA PHE A 64 9.47 1.74 -6.43
C PHE A 64 8.40 1.16 -7.37
N VAL A 65 7.90 1.93 -8.34
CA VAL A 65 6.92 1.43 -9.34
C VAL A 65 7.59 0.40 -10.25
N LEU A 66 8.84 0.64 -10.64
CA LEU A 66 9.59 -0.31 -11.46
C LEU A 66 9.89 -1.60 -10.69
N ASP A 67 10.25 -1.48 -9.42
CA ASP A 67 10.45 -2.63 -8.53
C ASP A 67 9.16 -3.45 -8.38
N LEU A 68 8.03 -2.78 -8.16
CA LEU A 68 6.72 -3.44 -8.06
C LEU A 68 6.33 -4.15 -9.37
N LEU A 69 6.54 -3.52 -10.53
CA LEU A 69 6.30 -4.15 -11.83
C LEU A 69 7.18 -5.40 -12.03
N ALA A 70 8.44 -5.36 -11.59
CA ALA A 70 9.33 -6.50 -11.64
C ALA A 70 8.88 -7.63 -10.69
N ASP A 71 8.44 -7.29 -9.49
CA ASP A 71 7.90 -8.25 -8.52
C ASP A 71 6.61 -8.92 -9.03
N TYR A 72 5.71 -8.19 -9.69
CA TYR A 72 4.54 -8.75 -10.38
C TYR A 72 4.94 -9.86 -11.35
N ALA A 73 5.88 -9.55 -12.26
CA ALA A 73 6.31 -10.49 -13.28
C ALA A 73 6.98 -11.73 -12.67
N ARG A 74 7.87 -11.52 -11.70
CA ARG A 74 8.60 -12.60 -11.04
C ARG A 74 7.65 -13.52 -10.26
N ILE A 75 6.80 -12.96 -9.40
CA ILE A 75 5.86 -13.75 -8.60
C ILE A 75 4.83 -14.46 -9.46
N ALA A 76 4.31 -13.81 -10.52
CA ALA A 76 3.35 -14.45 -11.40
C ALA A 76 3.97 -15.65 -12.15
N ASP A 77 5.22 -15.55 -12.62
CA ASP A 77 5.93 -16.67 -13.26
C ASP A 77 6.23 -17.80 -12.26
N ASP A 78 6.88 -17.48 -11.14
CA ASP A 78 7.30 -18.45 -10.12
C ASP A 78 6.09 -19.22 -9.54
N VAL A 79 5.03 -18.49 -9.17
CA VAL A 79 3.85 -19.08 -8.54
C VAL A 79 3.02 -19.88 -9.55
N ALA A 80 2.82 -19.40 -10.78
CA ALA A 80 2.04 -20.16 -11.76
C ALA A 80 2.73 -21.48 -12.13
N ARG A 81 4.06 -21.48 -12.30
CA ARG A 81 4.81 -22.71 -12.57
C ARG A 81 4.66 -23.72 -11.44
N THR A 82 4.80 -23.25 -10.20
CA THR A 82 4.67 -24.11 -9.02
C THR A 82 3.25 -24.66 -8.89
N VAL A 83 2.22 -23.83 -9.10
CA VAL A 83 0.82 -24.28 -9.04
C VAL A 83 0.50 -25.29 -10.14
N VAL A 84 0.98 -25.07 -11.37
CA VAL A 84 0.83 -26.01 -12.49
C VAL A 84 1.54 -27.34 -12.18
N ASP A 85 2.76 -27.29 -11.67
CA ASP A 85 3.53 -28.49 -11.30
C ASP A 85 2.85 -29.29 -10.18
N VAL A 86 2.44 -28.64 -9.08
CA VAL A 86 1.75 -29.28 -7.96
C VAL A 86 0.37 -29.82 -8.36
N ALA A 87 -0.33 -29.14 -9.26
CA ALA A 87 -1.59 -29.62 -9.82
C ALA A 87 -1.43 -30.80 -10.80
N ASP A 88 -0.19 -31.22 -11.08
CA ASP A 88 0.16 -32.26 -12.06
C ASP A 88 -0.34 -31.90 -13.48
N LEU A 89 -0.22 -30.61 -13.81
CA LEU A 89 -0.56 -30.05 -15.10
C LEU A 89 0.70 -29.88 -15.94
N GLY A 90 0.60 -30.14 -17.25
CA GLY A 90 1.72 -29.97 -18.16
C GLY A 90 2.03 -28.50 -18.50
N ALA A 91 3.22 -28.24 -19.04
CA ALA A 91 3.67 -26.89 -19.41
C ALA A 91 2.77 -26.17 -20.42
N GLN A 92 1.92 -26.88 -21.16
CA GLN A 92 0.92 -26.30 -22.07
C GLN A 92 -0.14 -25.44 -21.38
N PHE A 93 -0.29 -25.57 -20.06
CA PHE A 93 -1.20 -24.74 -19.26
C PHE A 93 -0.58 -23.39 -18.86
N LEU A 94 0.73 -23.19 -19.11
CA LEU A 94 1.38 -21.91 -18.89
C LEU A 94 1.22 -20.98 -20.11
N PRO A 95 1.16 -19.65 -19.91
CA PRO A 95 1.05 -18.70 -21.01
C PRO A 95 2.29 -18.74 -21.92
N LEU A 96 2.08 -18.52 -23.23
CA LEU A 96 3.16 -18.51 -24.22
C LEU A 96 4.12 -17.32 -24.07
N ASN A 97 3.62 -16.17 -23.64
CA ASN A 97 4.43 -14.97 -23.43
C ASN A 97 4.98 -14.93 -22.01
N ALA A 98 6.20 -14.45 -21.84
CA ALA A 98 6.80 -14.25 -20.52
C ALA A 98 5.97 -13.28 -19.65
N ALA A 99 5.91 -13.55 -18.34
CA ALA A 99 5.19 -12.72 -17.37
C ALA A 99 5.72 -11.27 -17.30
N SER A 100 6.98 -11.04 -17.68
CA SER A 100 7.58 -9.70 -17.78
C SER A 100 6.94 -8.80 -18.84
N LYS A 101 6.24 -9.39 -19.82
CA LYS A 101 5.47 -8.64 -20.82
C LYS A 101 4.07 -8.29 -20.31
N ASP A 102 3.38 -9.28 -19.76
CA ASP A 102 2.06 -9.13 -19.14
C ASP A 102 1.87 -10.26 -18.11
N PRO A 103 1.82 -9.96 -16.81
CA PRO A 103 1.66 -10.97 -15.76
C PRO A 103 0.20 -11.42 -15.61
N ARG A 104 -0.78 -10.73 -16.20
CA ARG A 104 -2.21 -11.06 -15.99
C ARG A 104 -2.58 -12.48 -16.43
N PRO A 105 -2.17 -12.99 -17.61
CA PRO A 105 -2.43 -14.38 -17.98
C PRO A 105 -1.83 -15.39 -17.01
N TRP A 106 -0.69 -15.04 -16.38
CA TRP A 106 -0.03 -15.88 -15.37
C TRP A 106 -0.80 -15.88 -14.05
N LEU A 107 -1.26 -14.71 -13.60
CA LEU A 107 -2.15 -14.58 -12.43
C LEU A 107 -3.46 -15.35 -12.63
N HIS A 108 -4.03 -15.32 -13.83
CA HIS A 108 -5.23 -16.06 -14.19
C HIS A 108 -5.03 -17.59 -14.09
N VAL A 109 -3.87 -18.09 -14.54
CA VAL A 109 -3.49 -19.51 -14.38
C VAL A 109 -3.42 -19.90 -12.90
N ILE A 110 -2.80 -19.08 -12.05
CA ILE A 110 -2.76 -19.31 -10.60
C ILE A 110 -4.20 -19.38 -10.06
N ALA A 111 -5.02 -18.38 -10.38
CA ALA A 111 -6.40 -18.29 -9.90
C ALA A 111 -7.27 -19.46 -10.38
N THR A 112 -6.99 -20.03 -11.54
CA THR A 112 -7.75 -21.17 -12.10
C THR A 112 -7.41 -22.47 -11.38
N TRP A 113 -6.12 -22.72 -11.10
CA TRP A 113 -5.64 -24.04 -10.69
C TRP A 113 -5.21 -24.15 -9.23
N VAL A 114 -5.18 -23.04 -8.47
CA VAL A 114 -4.72 -23.05 -7.06
C VAL A 114 -5.52 -24.00 -6.17
N SER A 115 -6.84 -24.14 -6.40
CA SER A 115 -7.68 -25.08 -5.62
C SER A 115 -7.33 -26.54 -5.92
N GLN A 116 -7.12 -26.89 -7.20
CA GLN A 116 -6.71 -28.24 -7.58
C GLN A 116 -5.30 -28.56 -7.04
N ALA A 117 -4.38 -27.61 -7.10
CA ALA A 117 -3.05 -27.76 -6.51
C ALA A 117 -3.15 -27.93 -4.97
N HIS A 118 -4.07 -27.23 -4.32
CA HIS A 118 -4.32 -27.37 -2.89
C HIS A 118 -4.89 -28.74 -2.50
N ASP A 119 -5.76 -29.31 -3.34
CA ASP A 119 -6.28 -30.67 -3.14
C ASP A 119 -5.18 -31.73 -3.23
N ARG A 120 -4.07 -31.43 -3.93
CA ARG A 120 -2.87 -32.28 -4.01
C ARG A 120 -1.87 -32.01 -2.88
N ASP A 121 -1.69 -30.75 -2.51
CA ASP A 121 -0.84 -30.30 -1.40
C ASP A 121 -1.54 -29.19 -0.60
N ASP A 122 -1.92 -29.50 0.64
CA ASP A 122 -2.64 -28.62 1.55
C ASP A 122 -1.83 -27.36 1.94
N LYS A 123 -0.54 -27.30 1.63
CA LYS A 123 0.30 -26.12 1.87
C LYS A 123 0.26 -25.11 0.73
N THR A 124 -0.30 -25.47 -0.42
CA THR A 124 -0.30 -24.61 -1.62
C THR A 124 -0.97 -23.27 -1.37
N ILE A 125 -2.21 -23.24 -0.86
CA ILE A 125 -2.92 -21.98 -0.60
C ILE A 125 -2.19 -21.09 0.43
N PRO A 126 -1.76 -21.59 1.60
CA PRO A 126 -0.94 -20.81 2.53
C PRO A 126 0.35 -20.26 1.91
N TRP A 127 1.00 -21.03 1.05
CA TRP A 127 2.21 -20.59 0.35
C TRP A 127 1.91 -19.50 -0.69
N VAL A 128 0.88 -19.69 -1.53
CA VAL A 128 0.45 -18.67 -2.51
C VAL A 128 0.07 -17.37 -1.81
N ASP A 129 -0.73 -17.44 -0.73
CA ASP A 129 -1.11 -16.30 0.11
C ASP A 129 0.15 -15.52 0.58
N ALA A 130 1.13 -16.22 1.13
CA ALA A 130 2.38 -15.61 1.60
C ALA A 130 3.20 -14.95 0.45
N MET A 131 3.14 -15.51 -0.76
CA MET A 131 3.87 -14.99 -1.92
C MET A 131 3.21 -13.76 -2.53
N ILE A 132 1.88 -13.71 -2.60
CA ILE A 132 1.16 -12.61 -3.27
C ILE A 132 0.83 -11.45 -2.32
N HIS A 133 0.65 -11.71 -1.01
CA HIS A 133 0.22 -10.71 -0.05
C HIS A 133 1.10 -9.44 0.02
N PRO A 134 2.46 -9.54 -0.06
CA PRO A 134 3.32 -8.36 -0.10
C PRO A 134 3.04 -7.47 -1.32
N ILE A 135 2.80 -8.08 -2.49
CA ILE A 135 2.50 -7.35 -3.73
C ILE A 135 1.11 -6.71 -3.63
N VAL A 136 0.10 -7.43 -3.15
CA VAL A 136 -1.25 -6.88 -2.92
C VAL A 136 -1.17 -5.64 -2.03
N SER A 137 -0.43 -5.73 -0.93
CA SER A 137 -0.24 -4.62 0.00
C SER A 137 0.51 -3.43 -0.63
N ALA A 138 1.54 -3.70 -1.44
CA ALA A 138 2.30 -2.67 -2.12
C ALA A 138 1.47 -1.98 -3.21
N THR A 139 0.70 -2.74 -3.99
CA THR A 139 -0.24 -2.25 -5.01
C THR A 139 -1.33 -1.40 -4.37
N ALA A 140 -2.00 -1.88 -3.32
CA ALA A 140 -3.03 -1.11 -2.62
C ALA A 140 -2.50 0.21 -2.08
N ARG A 141 -1.29 0.22 -1.51
CA ARG A 141 -0.61 1.46 -1.10
C ARG A 141 -0.28 2.36 -2.28
N LEU A 142 0.18 1.79 -3.39
CA LEU A 142 0.49 2.52 -4.61
C LEU A 142 -0.78 3.01 -5.32
N LEU A 143 -1.96 2.45 -5.11
CA LEU A 143 -3.18 2.92 -5.79
C LEU A 143 -4.06 3.79 -4.87
N GLY A 144 -3.70 3.89 -3.59
CA GLY A 144 -4.49 4.59 -2.59
C GLY A 144 -5.66 3.76 -2.06
N ASP A 145 -5.77 2.48 -2.43
CA ASP A 145 -6.86 1.56 -2.05
C ASP A 145 -6.78 1.09 -0.58
N VAL A 146 -5.90 1.71 0.21
CA VAL A 146 -5.76 1.41 1.64
C VAL A 146 -6.84 2.16 2.42
N ARG A 147 -7.98 1.50 2.64
CA ARG A 147 -9.04 2.01 3.54
C ARG A 147 -8.53 2.17 4.99
N SER A 148 -7.73 1.24 5.49
CA SER A 148 -7.32 1.16 6.90
C SER A 148 -5.81 0.91 7.00
N GLY A 149 -5.14 1.52 7.98
CA GLY A 149 -3.70 1.36 8.20
C GLY A 149 -2.83 2.52 7.69
N GLN A 150 -3.44 3.58 7.16
CA GLN A 150 -2.71 4.79 6.77
C GLN A 150 -2.11 5.48 7.99
N VAL A 151 -0.79 5.72 7.95
CA VAL A 151 -0.08 6.41 9.02
C VAL A 151 -0.06 7.91 8.71
N LEU A 152 -0.48 8.73 9.67
CA LEU A 152 -0.54 10.19 9.52
C LEU A 152 0.86 10.80 9.48
N ASN A 153 1.00 11.95 8.81
CA ASN A 153 2.28 12.64 8.69
C ASN A 153 2.72 13.40 9.96
N GLY A 154 1.83 13.59 10.94
CA GLY A 154 2.13 14.26 12.21
C GLY A 154 2.65 13.32 13.30
N VAL A 155 3.41 13.87 14.24
CA VAL A 155 3.87 13.14 15.44
C VAL A 155 2.86 13.34 16.57
N CYS A 156 2.54 12.26 17.26
CA CYS A 156 1.69 12.29 18.44
C CYS A 156 2.31 13.17 19.54
N PRO A 157 1.60 14.19 20.06
CA PRO A 157 2.16 15.12 21.04
C PRO A 157 2.40 14.47 22.41
N TRP A 158 1.67 13.40 22.73
CA TRP A 158 1.74 12.74 24.05
C TRP A 158 2.88 11.74 24.18
N CYS A 159 3.12 10.90 23.16
CA CYS A 159 4.26 9.98 23.17
C CYS A 159 5.48 10.54 22.44
N GLN A 160 5.34 11.68 21.76
CA GLN A 160 6.38 12.29 20.92
C GLN A 160 6.93 11.33 19.87
N GLY A 161 6.09 10.44 19.36
CA GLY A 161 6.48 9.44 18.36
C GLY A 161 7.38 8.34 18.91
N ARG A 162 7.28 8.03 20.22
CA ARG A 162 8.07 6.96 20.84
C ARG A 162 7.59 5.58 20.37
N THR A 163 8.50 4.82 19.77
CA THR A 163 8.33 3.41 19.41
C THR A 163 9.39 2.55 20.10
N ALA A 164 9.40 1.24 19.86
CA ALA A 164 10.48 0.38 20.32
C ALA A 164 11.84 0.71 19.65
N THR A 165 11.82 1.38 18.50
CA THR A 165 12.99 1.60 17.65
C THR A 165 13.49 3.04 17.65
N GLY A 166 12.73 4.00 18.19
CA GLY A 166 13.12 5.41 18.14
C GLY A 166 12.12 6.39 18.77
N LEU A 167 12.42 7.68 18.60
CA LEU A 167 11.62 8.83 19.03
C LEU A 167 11.37 9.75 17.82
N GLY A 168 10.22 10.41 17.78
CA GLY A 168 9.82 11.26 16.66
C GLY A 168 9.23 10.51 15.47
N GLU A 169 8.89 9.23 15.64
CA GLU A 169 8.26 8.41 14.61
C GLU A 169 6.78 8.77 14.44
N ARG A 170 6.22 8.43 13.27
CA ARG A 170 4.80 8.58 13.00
C ARG A 170 4.02 7.43 13.63
N THR A 171 3.37 7.71 14.75
CA THR A 171 2.68 6.68 15.56
C THR A 171 1.16 6.70 15.44
N LEU A 172 0.60 7.63 14.67
CA LEU A 172 -0.85 7.76 14.49
C LEU A 172 -1.28 7.07 13.21
N GLN A 173 -2.28 6.20 13.31
CA GLN A 173 -2.75 5.40 12.20
C GLN A 173 -4.28 5.40 12.14
N ILE A 174 -4.83 5.57 10.94
CA ILE A 174 -6.27 5.41 10.67
C ILE A 174 -6.60 3.92 10.70
N ARG A 175 -7.68 3.55 11.38
CA ARG A 175 -8.23 2.20 11.41
C ARG A 175 -9.74 2.23 11.32
N TYR A 176 -10.28 1.25 10.62
CA TYR A 176 -11.67 0.84 10.68
C TYR A 176 -11.74 -0.35 11.64
N PRO A 177 -12.40 -0.22 12.82
CA PRO A 177 -12.62 -1.31 13.76
C PRO A 177 -13.10 -2.62 13.13
N ASP A 178 -14.05 -2.54 12.20
CA ASP A 178 -14.51 -3.62 11.35
C ASP A 178 -14.24 -3.26 9.87
N PRO A 179 -13.16 -3.81 9.28
CA PRO A 179 -12.81 -3.50 7.89
C PRO A 179 -13.77 -4.11 6.86
N ASP A 180 -14.60 -5.08 7.25
CA ASP A 180 -15.56 -5.74 6.36
C ASP A 180 -16.92 -5.03 6.35
N ASP A 181 -17.21 -4.21 7.37
CA ASP A 181 -18.38 -3.34 7.43
C ASP A 181 -18.13 -2.04 6.63
N LYS A 182 -19.02 -1.77 5.67
CA LYS A 182 -18.92 -0.60 4.81
C LYS A 182 -19.29 0.69 5.53
N ASP A 183 -20.13 0.61 6.56
CA ASP A 183 -20.64 1.75 7.31
C ASP A 183 -19.83 2.01 8.58
N ASP A 184 -18.82 1.17 8.86
CA ASP A 184 -17.93 1.35 10.01
C ASP A 184 -17.18 2.68 9.94
N GLU A 185 -17.20 3.40 11.05
CA GLU A 185 -16.58 4.72 11.15
C GLU A 185 -15.08 4.59 11.47
N PRO A 186 -14.21 5.31 10.75
CA PRO A 186 -12.80 5.27 11.03
C PRO A 186 -12.47 5.95 12.36
N LEU A 187 -11.45 5.42 13.01
CA LEU A 187 -10.77 6.06 14.14
C LEU A 187 -9.29 6.23 13.84
N ILE A 188 -8.67 7.22 14.49
CA ILE A 188 -7.21 7.33 14.55
C ILE A 188 -6.78 6.73 15.88
N PHE A 189 -5.81 5.84 15.90
CA PHE A 189 -5.22 5.36 17.16
C PHE A 189 -3.70 5.56 17.18
N CYS A 190 -3.13 5.67 18.39
CA CYS A 190 -1.69 5.78 18.58
C CYS A 190 -1.08 4.46 19.04
N PHE A 191 -0.28 3.82 18.19
CA PHE A 191 0.47 2.60 18.56
C PHE A 191 1.79 2.90 19.31
N GLY A 192 2.05 4.16 19.66
CA GLY A 192 3.25 4.58 20.37
C GLY A 192 3.36 3.95 21.76
N VAL A 193 4.60 3.66 22.17
CA VAL A 193 4.90 3.01 23.45
C VAL A 193 4.55 3.94 24.61
N ASN A 194 3.80 3.44 25.59
CA ASN A 194 3.37 4.15 26.79
C ASN A 194 2.62 5.47 26.50
N CYS A 195 1.92 5.56 25.36
CA CYS A 195 1.11 6.74 25.04
C CYS A 195 -0.11 6.83 25.97
N ARG A 196 -0.11 7.81 26.87
CA ARG A 196 -1.17 8.05 27.86
C ARG A 196 -1.63 9.51 27.80
N PRO A 197 -2.46 9.89 26.81
CA PRO A 197 -3.09 11.21 26.81
C PRO A 197 -3.97 11.39 28.07
N PRO A 198 -4.12 12.63 28.57
CA PRO A 198 -5.06 12.90 29.66
C PRO A 198 -6.49 12.64 29.18
N SER A 199 -7.41 12.34 30.11
CA SER A 199 -8.81 12.02 29.79
C SER A 199 -9.53 13.14 29.03
N ALA A 200 -9.16 14.40 29.26
CA ALA A 200 -9.67 15.56 28.52
C ALA A 200 -9.23 15.59 27.04
N ALA A 201 -8.16 14.87 26.69
CA ALA A 201 -7.60 14.81 25.35
C ALA A 201 -7.98 13.54 24.57
N CYS A 202 -8.38 12.48 25.27
CA CYS A 202 -8.75 11.21 24.66
C CYS A 202 -9.56 10.38 25.67
N GLY A 203 -10.84 10.18 25.36
CA GLY A 203 -11.73 9.34 26.17
C GLY A 203 -11.83 7.89 25.71
N GLN A 204 -11.35 7.58 24.50
CA GLN A 204 -11.55 6.29 23.84
C GLN A 204 -10.25 5.51 23.68
N GLN A 205 -10.37 4.18 23.72
CA GLN A 205 -9.26 3.28 23.46
C GLN A 205 -9.64 2.22 22.43
N TRP A 206 -8.68 1.84 21.61
CA TRP A 206 -8.77 0.72 20.69
C TRP A 206 -7.64 -0.25 21.00
N ARG A 207 -7.98 -1.49 21.38
CA ARG A 207 -7.03 -2.55 21.76
C ARG A 207 -5.96 -2.07 22.78
N GLY A 208 -6.36 -1.28 23.77
CA GLY A 208 -5.47 -0.74 24.81
C GLY A 208 -4.62 0.46 24.41
N HIS A 209 -4.80 0.99 23.19
CA HIS A 209 -4.16 2.20 22.71
C HIS A 209 -5.15 3.37 22.66
N PRO A 210 -4.72 4.62 22.90
CA PRO A 210 -5.60 5.78 22.79
C PRO A 210 -6.09 5.96 21.35
N ALA A 211 -7.37 6.27 21.21
CA ALA A 211 -8.06 6.39 19.93
C ALA A 211 -8.98 7.62 19.88
N TRP A 212 -9.16 8.16 18.68
CA TRP A 212 -9.97 9.33 18.37
C TRP A 212 -10.93 9.04 17.22
N VAL A 213 -12.22 9.24 17.45
CA VAL A 213 -13.26 9.09 16.42
C VAL A 213 -13.30 10.29 15.50
N GLN A 214 -13.93 10.15 14.33
CA GLN A 214 -13.89 11.16 13.27
C GLN A 214 -14.23 12.59 13.72
N ARG A 215 -15.19 12.75 14.64
CA ARG A 215 -15.56 14.07 15.21
C ARG A 215 -14.42 14.78 15.96
N GLU A 216 -13.42 14.03 16.44
CA GLU A 216 -12.29 14.54 17.21
C GLU A 216 -11.07 14.86 16.32
N TRP A 217 -11.12 14.52 15.02
CA TRP A 217 -9.94 14.58 14.15
C TRP A 217 -9.43 16.00 13.91
N ASN A 218 -10.33 16.97 13.73
CA ASN A 218 -9.93 18.37 13.54
C ASN A 218 -9.19 18.88 14.77
N TRP A 219 -9.73 18.60 15.96
CA TRP A 219 -9.08 18.94 17.21
C TRP A 219 -7.74 18.22 17.36
N LEU A 220 -7.67 16.92 17.07
CA LEU A 220 -6.43 16.15 17.12
C LEU A 220 -5.37 16.73 16.18
N ALA A 221 -5.76 17.12 14.97
CA ALA A 221 -4.88 17.70 13.95
C ALA A 221 -4.21 19.00 14.44
N GLU A 222 -4.93 19.84 15.19
CA GLU A 222 -4.39 21.06 15.80
C GLU A 222 -3.32 20.77 16.87
N GLN A 223 -3.37 19.60 17.50
CA GLN A 223 -2.42 19.19 18.53
C GLN A 223 -1.15 18.53 17.96
N LEU A 224 -1.14 18.13 16.68
CA LEU A 224 -0.04 17.34 16.13
C LEU A 224 1.25 18.15 16.00
N ILE A 225 2.35 17.53 16.40
CA ILE A 225 3.68 18.08 16.11
C ILE A 225 3.94 17.84 14.62
N GLN A 226 4.00 18.93 13.86
CA GLN A 226 4.28 18.88 12.43
C GLN A 226 5.73 18.48 12.20
N ILE A 227 5.97 17.44 11.40
CA ILE A 227 7.31 17.14 10.89
C ILE A 227 7.50 17.98 9.62
N PRO A 228 8.56 18.80 9.51
CA PRO A 228 8.90 19.44 8.25
C PRO A 228 9.05 18.38 7.16
N SER A 229 8.36 18.55 6.03
CA SER A 229 8.33 17.62 4.88
C SER A 229 9.70 17.37 4.21
N ASN A 230 10.78 17.96 4.72
CA ASN A 230 12.12 17.96 4.13
C ASN A 230 13.17 17.07 4.81
N ARG A 231 12.80 16.13 5.70
CA ARG A 231 13.76 15.07 6.12
C ARG A 231 13.88 13.98 5.07
N THR A 232 14.39 14.35 3.89
CA THR A 232 15.03 13.40 2.98
C THR A 232 16.41 13.13 3.58
N ARG A 233 16.57 11.94 4.18
CA ARG A 233 17.85 11.26 4.47
C ARG A 233 19.11 12.14 4.34
N GLU A 234 19.44 12.90 5.38
CA GLU A 234 20.85 13.18 5.66
C GLU A 234 21.36 12.01 6.49
N ALA A 235 21.97 11.06 5.79
CA ALA A 235 22.82 10.04 6.36
C ALA A 235 24.15 10.11 5.60
N VAL A 236 25.10 10.88 6.16
CA VAL A 236 26.49 10.48 6.38
C VAL A 236 26.90 11.04 7.73
#